data_AF-A0A534NR20-F1
#
_entry.id   AF-A0A534NR20-F1
#
_cell.length_a   1.000
_cell.length_b   1.000
_cell.length_c   1.000
_cell.angle_alpha   90.00
_cell.angle_beta   90.00
_cell.angle_gamma   90.00
#
_symmetry.space_group_name_H-M   'P 1'
#
loop_
_entity.id
_entity.type
_entity.pdbx_description
1 polymer ?
#
loop_
_entity_poly.entity_id
_entity_poly.type
_entity_poly.pdbx_seq_one_letter_code
_entity_poly.pdbx_strand_id
1 'polypeptide(L)'
;MKSITSWTITFVLLAAACAKSKATAGDALHAGDLLVQIAVDPDPPRAGENVLHVTVNDTNGKAVDGARVGFVYDMPAMGAMPEMKGNGETKPLGGGKYDVSYTLSMLGDWYLTLEIDAPGHAPGQLKFKVSPPRKGYTVESRGAGAGAREGAPQMLEMTPERQQLIGVVFAKVERRPLSLSLRASGRVQVDETQVADVVLKYDAYVEKLFVDQTGQSVKAGQPLLVLYSPDLLASEQD
;
A
#
# COMPACT_ATOMS: atom_id res chain seq x y z
N MET A 1 68.39 20.85 -38.56
CA MET A 1 67.40 20.76 -39.66
C MET A 1 66.16 20.05 -39.12
N LYS A 2 65.01 20.74 -39.17
CA LYS A 2 63.60 20.26 -39.09
C LYS A 2 63.16 19.58 -37.77
N SER A 3 62.00 19.85 -37.18
CA SER A 3 61.00 20.91 -37.26
C SER A 3 60.04 20.69 -36.09
N ILE A 4 59.67 21.78 -35.41
CA ILE A 4 58.69 21.86 -34.33
C ILE A 4 57.29 21.79 -34.95
N THR A 5 56.38 20.99 -34.38
CA THR A 5 54.94 21.12 -34.65
C THR A 5 54.19 21.05 -33.32
N SER A 6 53.97 22.23 -32.76
CA SER A 6 53.10 22.50 -31.62
C SER A 6 51.66 22.51 -32.13
N TRP A 7 50.78 21.72 -31.52
CA TRP A 7 49.34 21.82 -31.77
C TRP A 7 48.62 22.19 -30.47
N THR A 8 48.41 23.49 -30.32
CA THR A 8 47.50 24.09 -29.35
C THR A 8 46.06 23.87 -29.81
N ILE A 9 45.28 23.08 -29.06
CA ILE A 9 43.83 22.99 -29.22
C ILE A 9 43.21 23.89 -28.15
N THR A 10 42.77 25.07 -28.59
CA THR A 10 41.92 26.00 -27.85
C THR A 10 40.53 25.39 -27.73
N PHE A 11 40.13 24.99 -26.52
CA PHE A 11 38.78 24.54 -26.22
C PHE A 11 37.94 25.77 -25.78
N VAL A 12 37.13 26.28 -26.70
CA VAL A 12 36.16 27.35 -26.45
C VAL A 12 34.89 26.76 -25.82
N LEU A 13 34.40 27.49 -24.81
CA LEU A 13 33.11 27.41 -24.11
C LEU A 13 31.98 26.60 -24.78
N LEU A 14 31.28 25.82 -23.95
CA LEU A 14 29.81 25.85 -23.94
C LEU A 14 29.31 25.64 -22.50
N ALA A 15 28.96 26.74 -21.83
CA ALA A 15 28.25 26.70 -20.57
C ALA A 15 26.80 26.29 -20.84
N ALA A 16 26.48 25.02 -20.64
CA ALA A 16 25.10 24.54 -20.62
C ALA A 16 24.45 25.01 -19.31
N ALA A 17 23.82 26.19 -19.35
CA ALA A 17 22.93 26.66 -18.31
C ALA A 17 21.77 25.66 -18.18
N CYS A 18 21.75 24.91 -17.08
CA CYS A 18 20.69 23.97 -16.75
C CYS A 18 19.46 24.77 -16.29
N ALA A 19 18.67 25.24 -17.26
CA ALA A 19 17.39 25.89 -17.03
C ALA A 19 16.39 24.83 -16.56
N LYS A 20 15.92 24.97 -15.31
CA LYS A 20 14.77 24.25 -14.75
C LYS A 20 13.56 24.55 -15.64
N SER A 21 13.24 23.66 -16.58
CA SER A 21 12.18 23.90 -17.57
C SER A 21 10.82 23.95 -16.87
N LYS A 22 10.27 25.16 -16.73
CA LYS A 22 8.85 25.40 -16.50
C LYS A 22 8.14 24.93 -17.76
N ALA A 23 7.50 23.76 -17.71
CA ALA A 23 6.57 23.37 -18.77
C ALA A 23 5.46 24.40 -18.81
N THR A 24 5.35 25.10 -19.94
CA THR A 24 4.38 26.18 -20.13
C THR A 24 3.05 25.55 -20.57
N ALA A 25 1.93 26.22 -20.28
CA ALA A 25 0.60 25.79 -20.71
C ALA A 25 0.61 25.50 -22.22
N GLY A 26 0.35 24.25 -22.61
CA GLY A 26 0.40 23.78 -24.00
C GLY A 26 1.63 22.94 -24.41
N ASP A 27 2.62 22.76 -23.54
CA ASP A 27 3.75 21.87 -23.86
C ASP A 27 3.29 20.40 -23.96
N ALA A 28 3.82 19.67 -24.93
CA ALA A 28 3.56 18.23 -25.05
C ALA A 28 4.33 17.49 -23.94
N LEU A 29 3.59 16.97 -22.96
CA LEU A 29 4.08 16.15 -21.86
C LEU A 29 4.19 14.70 -22.35
N HIS A 30 5.38 14.10 -22.24
CA HIS A 30 5.52 12.66 -22.44
C HIS A 30 4.88 11.87 -21.28
N ALA A 31 3.94 10.98 -21.58
CA ALA A 31 3.34 10.02 -20.65
C ALA A 31 3.57 8.62 -21.20
N GLY A 32 4.71 8.01 -20.86
CA GLY A 32 5.18 6.80 -21.54
C GLY A 32 5.49 7.07 -23.00
N ASP A 33 4.86 6.30 -23.90
CA ASP A 33 5.01 6.43 -25.36
C ASP A 33 4.02 7.44 -25.98
N LEU A 34 3.26 8.16 -25.15
CA LEU A 34 2.25 9.13 -25.57
C LEU A 34 2.73 10.58 -25.35
N LEU A 35 2.39 11.45 -26.29
CA LEU A 35 2.52 12.89 -26.21
C LEU A 35 1.18 13.50 -25.78
N VAL A 36 1.13 14.03 -24.58
CA VAL A 36 -0.08 14.58 -23.98
C VAL A 36 0.07 16.09 -23.84
N GLN A 37 -0.73 16.87 -24.55
CA GLN A 37 -0.82 18.31 -24.37
C GLN A 37 -1.96 18.63 -23.43
N ILE A 38 -1.70 19.46 -22.43
CA ILE A 38 -2.69 19.89 -21.44
C ILE A 38 -2.80 21.41 -21.49
N ALA A 39 -4.03 21.90 -21.57
CA ALA A 39 -4.37 23.31 -21.43
C ALA A 39 -5.49 23.46 -20.39
N VAL A 40 -5.31 24.39 -19.46
CA VAL A 40 -6.30 24.71 -18.42
C VAL A 40 -7.08 25.94 -18.89
N ASP A 41 -8.41 25.88 -18.87
CA ASP A 41 -9.30 27.01 -19.18
C ASP A 41 -10.35 27.17 -18.07
N PRO A 42 -10.42 28.33 -17.37
CA PRO A 42 -9.57 29.52 -17.50
C PRO A 42 -8.17 29.35 -16.86
N ASP A 43 -7.13 29.97 -17.43
CA ASP A 43 -5.79 30.10 -16.83
C ASP A 43 -5.52 31.56 -16.41
N PRO A 44 -5.54 31.90 -15.10
CA PRO A 44 -5.42 30.99 -13.96
C PRO A 44 -6.73 30.30 -13.58
N PRO A 45 -6.66 29.02 -13.13
CA PRO A 45 -7.82 28.29 -12.66
C PRO A 45 -8.48 29.00 -11.48
N ARG A 46 -9.80 28.90 -11.41
CA ARG A 46 -10.65 29.58 -10.42
C ARG A 46 -11.26 28.57 -9.47
N ALA A 47 -11.64 29.01 -8.28
CA ALA A 47 -12.52 28.20 -7.43
C ALA A 47 -13.90 28.13 -8.10
N GLY A 48 -14.42 26.93 -8.31
CA GLY A 48 -15.60 26.65 -9.14
C GLY A 48 -15.27 25.77 -10.34
N GLU A 49 -16.06 25.89 -11.41
CA GLU A 49 -15.91 25.10 -12.63
C GLU A 49 -14.66 25.50 -13.43
N ASN A 50 -13.87 24.51 -13.81
CA ASN A 50 -12.73 24.64 -14.69
C ASN A 50 -12.77 23.53 -15.73
N VAL A 51 -12.19 23.79 -16.89
CA VAL A 51 -12.09 22.83 -17.99
C VAL A 51 -10.61 22.55 -18.26
N LEU A 52 -10.26 21.28 -18.36
CA LEU A 52 -8.94 20.84 -18.79
C LEU A 52 -9.07 20.27 -20.20
N HIS A 53 -8.47 20.94 -21.17
CA HIS A 53 -8.32 20.41 -22.52
C HIS A 53 -7.10 19.50 -22.57
N VAL A 54 -7.34 18.22 -22.82
CA VAL A 54 -6.32 17.19 -22.93
C VAL A 54 -6.28 16.71 -24.37
N THR A 55 -5.12 16.81 -25.02
CA THR A 55 -4.88 16.24 -26.35
C THR A 55 -3.83 15.14 -26.23
N VAL A 56 -4.21 13.92 -26.56
CA VAL A 56 -3.40 12.71 -26.53
C VAL A 56 -3.01 12.31 -27.96
N ASN A 57 -1.73 12.44 -28.25
CA ASN A 57 -1.09 12.01 -29.48
C ASN A 57 -0.08 10.89 -29.16
N ASP A 58 0.21 10.06 -30.14
CA ASP A 58 1.34 9.12 -30.09
C ASP A 58 2.66 9.85 -30.35
N THR A 59 3.80 9.24 -30.02
CA THR A 59 5.15 9.68 -30.41
C THR A 59 5.30 9.92 -31.91
N ASN A 60 4.49 9.26 -32.73
CA ASN A 60 4.41 9.44 -34.18
C ASN A 60 3.50 10.62 -34.61
N GLY A 61 2.96 11.39 -33.66
CA GLY A 61 2.04 12.50 -33.93
C GLY A 61 0.63 12.06 -34.35
N LYS A 62 0.32 10.76 -34.28
CA LYS A 62 -1.01 10.24 -34.59
C LYS A 62 -1.92 10.41 -33.38
N ALA A 63 -3.08 11.03 -33.56
CA ALA A 63 -4.08 11.15 -32.52
C ALA A 63 -4.56 9.76 -32.05
N VAL A 64 -4.60 9.55 -30.74
CA VAL A 64 -5.01 8.27 -30.15
C VAL A 64 -6.47 8.35 -29.72
N ASP A 65 -7.34 7.79 -30.55
CA ASP A 65 -8.78 7.77 -30.30
C ASP A 65 -9.19 6.55 -29.46
N GLY A 66 -10.23 6.72 -28.63
CA GLY A 66 -10.70 5.67 -27.71
C GLY A 66 -9.84 5.45 -26.47
N ALA A 67 -9.00 6.40 -26.08
CA ALA A 67 -8.30 6.36 -24.79
C ALA A 67 -9.27 6.63 -23.64
N ARG A 68 -9.19 5.82 -22.59
CA ARG A 68 -9.88 6.11 -21.32
C ARG A 68 -9.02 7.08 -20.54
N VAL A 69 -9.55 8.29 -20.38
CA VAL A 69 -8.92 9.31 -19.58
C VAL A 69 -9.62 9.35 -18.23
N GLY A 70 -8.91 8.93 -17.18
CA GLY A 70 -9.29 9.11 -15.80
C GLY A 70 -8.70 10.42 -15.27
N PHE A 71 -9.51 11.20 -14.57
CA PHE A 71 -9.04 12.43 -13.93
C PHE A 71 -9.49 12.50 -12.48
N VAL A 72 -8.52 12.68 -11.60
CA VAL A 72 -8.72 12.85 -10.17
C VAL A 72 -7.95 14.08 -9.73
N TYR A 73 -8.58 14.91 -8.90
CA TYR A 73 -7.91 16.05 -8.29
C TYR A 73 -7.98 15.93 -6.79
N ASP A 74 -6.86 16.20 -6.12
CA ASP A 74 -6.74 16.10 -4.68
C ASP A 74 -5.95 17.27 -4.09
N MET A 75 -6.31 17.62 -2.86
CA MET A 75 -5.55 18.52 -1.99
C MET A 75 -5.16 17.71 -0.74
N PRO A 76 -3.85 17.56 -0.46
CA PRO A 76 -3.39 16.85 0.73
C PRO A 76 -3.78 17.62 1.99
N ALA A 77 -3.95 16.90 3.09
CA ALA A 77 -4.27 17.49 4.38
C ALA A 77 -3.19 18.51 4.79
N MET A 78 -3.61 19.72 5.14
CA MET A 78 -2.72 20.78 5.62
C MET A 78 -3.27 21.39 6.90
N GLY A 79 -2.53 21.22 8.00
CA GLY A 79 -2.90 21.74 9.31
C GLY A 79 -4.20 21.13 9.82
N ALA A 80 -5.25 21.95 9.94
CA ALA A 80 -6.56 21.56 10.45
C ALA A 80 -7.57 21.14 9.35
N MET A 81 -7.18 21.21 8.06
CA MET A 81 -8.06 20.81 6.96
C MET A 81 -7.77 19.36 6.54
N PRO A 82 -8.80 18.49 6.47
CA PRO A 82 -8.65 17.12 5.97
C PRO A 82 -8.34 17.11 4.47
N GLU A 83 -7.85 15.99 3.97
CA GLU A 83 -7.67 15.81 2.52
C GLU A 83 -9.00 15.99 1.79
N MET A 84 -8.95 16.65 0.64
CA MET A 84 -10.11 16.80 -0.24
C MET A 84 -9.77 16.23 -1.59
N LYS A 85 -10.63 15.33 -2.08
CA LYS A 85 -10.50 14.73 -3.40
C LYS A 85 -11.80 14.87 -4.17
N GLY A 86 -11.68 14.99 -5.48
CA GLY A 86 -12.80 14.99 -6.40
C GLY A 86 -12.43 14.35 -7.73
N ASN A 87 -13.44 14.14 -8.56
CA ASN A 87 -13.31 13.50 -9.86
C ASN A 87 -13.77 14.48 -10.94
N GLY A 88 -13.08 14.48 -12.07
CA GLY A 88 -13.50 15.27 -13.24
C GLY A 88 -14.42 14.45 -14.14
N GLU A 89 -15.39 15.12 -14.74
CA GLU A 89 -16.20 14.55 -15.81
C GLU A 89 -15.44 14.65 -17.13
N THR A 90 -15.10 13.52 -17.74
CA THR A 90 -14.34 13.47 -18.99
C THR A 90 -15.29 13.32 -20.18
N LYS A 91 -15.22 14.26 -21.13
CA LYS A 91 -15.96 14.26 -22.39
C LYS A 91 -15.00 14.02 -23.55
N PRO A 92 -15.06 12.85 -24.22
CA PRO A 92 -14.25 12.60 -25.41
C PRO A 92 -14.79 13.41 -26.58
N LEU A 93 -13.95 14.27 -27.15
CA LEU A 93 -14.26 15.05 -28.37
C LEU A 93 -13.92 14.28 -29.66
N GLY A 94 -13.28 13.12 -29.53
CA GLY A 94 -12.80 12.30 -30.64
C GLY A 94 -11.47 12.83 -31.21
N GLY A 95 -10.75 11.96 -31.92
CA GLY A 95 -9.45 12.32 -32.50
C GLY A 95 -8.40 12.68 -31.44
N GLY A 96 -8.36 11.93 -30.33
CA GLY A 96 -7.37 12.11 -29.27
C GLY A 96 -7.59 13.33 -28.38
N LYS A 97 -8.72 14.03 -28.50
CA LYS A 97 -9.05 15.20 -27.66
C LYS A 97 -10.09 14.85 -26.60
N TYR A 98 -9.86 15.32 -25.39
CA TYR A 98 -10.70 15.08 -24.22
C TYR A 98 -10.84 16.38 -23.44
N ASP A 99 -12.08 16.75 -23.13
CA ASP A 99 -12.36 17.86 -22.22
C ASP A 99 -12.71 17.29 -20.86
N VAL A 100 -11.99 17.70 -19.83
CA VAL A 100 -12.27 17.29 -18.45
C VAL A 100 -12.84 18.48 -17.69
N SER A 101 -14.11 18.40 -17.32
CA SER A 101 -14.76 19.39 -16.45
C SER A 101 -14.52 19.01 -15.00
N TYR A 102 -13.96 19.93 -14.21
CA TYR A 102 -13.68 19.70 -12.79
C TYR A 102 -13.98 20.93 -11.95
N THR A 103 -14.42 20.72 -10.71
CA THR A 103 -14.83 21.79 -9.80
C THR A 103 -13.88 21.90 -8.61
N LEU A 104 -13.10 22.99 -8.57
CA LEU A 104 -12.22 23.27 -7.44
C LEU A 104 -13.00 23.93 -6.31
N SER A 105 -13.12 23.25 -5.17
CA SER A 105 -13.91 23.74 -4.04
C SER A 105 -13.35 25.01 -3.39
N MET A 106 -12.03 25.21 -3.47
CA MET A 106 -11.34 26.34 -2.86
C MET A 106 -10.11 26.74 -3.67
N LEU A 107 -9.65 27.99 -3.50
CA LEU A 107 -8.35 28.43 -3.99
C LEU A 107 -7.24 27.80 -3.12
N GLY A 108 -6.17 27.31 -3.74
CA GLY A 108 -5.08 26.64 -3.03
C GLY A 108 -4.21 25.79 -3.95
N ASP A 109 -3.27 25.05 -3.36
CA ASP A 109 -2.45 24.08 -4.08
C ASP A 109 -3.26 22.79 -4.27
N TRP A 110 -3.62 22.49 -5.51
CA TRP A 110 -4.30 21.26 -5.91
C TRP A 110 -3.39 20.43 -6.79
N TYR A 111 -3.44 19.11 -6.60
CA TYR A 111 -2.75 18.15 -7.42
C TYR A 111 -3.75 17.50 -8.35
N LEU A 112 -3.50 17.61 -9.65
CA LEU A 112 -4.31 17.04 -10.71
C LEU A 112 -3.58 15.81 -11.23
N THR A 113 -4.22 14.67 -11.11
CA THR A 113 -3.71 13.37 -11.56
C THR A 113 -4.53 12.93 -12.75
N LEU A 114 -3.90 12.94 -13.92
CA LEU A 114 -4.48 12.48 -15.17
C LEU A 114 -3.93 11.08 -15.48
N GLU A 115 -4.82 10.12 -15.66
CA GLU A 115 -4.52 8.75 -16.05
C GLU A 115 -5.05 8.51 -17.46
N ILE A 116 -4.21 8.05 -18.36
CA ILE A 116 -4.55 7.80 -19.75
C ILE A 116 -4.27 6.33 -20.03
N ASP A 117 -5.33 5.58 -20.31
CA ASP A 117 -5.25 4.19 -20.74
C ASP A 117 -5.72 4.10 -22.20
N ALA A 118 -4.76 3.93 -23.10
CA ALA A 118 -5.04 3.82 -24.53
C ALA A 118 -4.81 2.38 -25.02
N PRO A 119 -5.75 1.81 -25.80
CA PRO A 119 -5.60 0.45 -26.31
C PRO A 119 -4.38 0.37 -27.25
N GLY A 120 -3.37 -0.41 -26.85
CA GLY A 120 -2.13 -0.60 -27.63
C GLY A 120 -0.94 0.27 -27.19
N HIS A 121 -1.11 1.15 -26.20
CA HIS A 121 -0.03 1.95 -25.62
C HIS A 121 0.15 1.63 -24.14
N ALA A 122 1.36 1.88 -23.61
CA ALA A 122 1.56 1.80 -22.17
C ALA A 122 0.65 2.83 -21.48
N PRO A 123 -0.02 2.46 -20.36
CA PRO A 123 -0.78 3.43 -19.58
C PRO A 123 0.14 4.59 -19.20
N GLY A 124 -0.40 5.81 -19.18
CA GLY A 124 0.28 7.06 -18.87
C GLY A 124 -0.33 7.70 -17.63
N GLN A 125 0.48 8.24 -16.72
CA GLN A 125 0.00 9.03 -15.58
C GLN A 125 0.79 10.32 -15.49
N LEU A 126 0.06 11.42 -15.40
CA LEU A 126 0.61 12.77 -15.29
C LEU A 126 0.08 13.37 -14.00
N LYS A 127 0.98 13.67 -13.06
CA LYS A 127 0.64 14.44 -11.86
C LYS A 127 1.19 15.84 -12.01
N PHE A 128 0.29 16.82 -11.94
CA PHE A 128 0.63 18.23 -12.06
C PHE A 128 -0.07 19.03 -10.96
N LYS A 129 0.69 19.93 -10.36
CA LYS A 129 0.19 20.85 -9.35
C LYS A 129 -0.31 22.13 -9.98
N VAL A 130 -1.52 22.54 -9.66
CA VAL A 130 -2.08 23.86 -9.96
C VAL A 130 -2.25 24.62 -8.67
N SER A 131 -1.93 25.91 -8.69
CA SER A 131 -2.03 26.76 -7.50
C SER A 131 -2.89 28.00 -7.77
N PRO A 132 -4.21 27.88 -8.04
CA PRO A 132 -5.13 29.02 -8.15
C PRO A 132 -4.87 30.11 -7.09
N PRO A 133 -4.73 31.40 -7.45
CA PRO A 133 -4.91 32.03 -8.77
C PRO A 133 -3.60 32.19 -9.57
N ARG A 134 -2.57 31.37 -9.31
CA ARG A 134 -1.32 31.41 -10.09
C ARG A 134 -1.56 30.85 -11.48
N LYS A 135 -1.02 31.56 -12.48
CA LYS A 135 -1.04 31.13 -13.88
C LYS A 135 -0.15 29.89 -14.07
N GLY A 136 -0.64 28.92 -14.82
CA GLY A 136 0.08 27.71 -15.22
C GLY A 136 0.05 26.59 -14.17
N TYR A 137 0.64 25.47 -14.56
CA TYR A 137 0.77 24.27 -13.73
C TYR A 137 2.24 23.88 -13.59
N THR A 138 2.57 23.16 -12.51
CA THR A 138 3.89 22.57 -12.31
C THR A 138 3.76 21.06 -12.45
N VAL A 139 4.44 20.48 -13.43
CA VAL A 139 4.46 19.01 -13.58
C VAL A 139 5.37 18.43 -12.49
N GLU A 140 4.81 17.59 -11.63
CA GLU A 140 5.55 16.95 -10.55
C GLU A 140 6.02 15.55 -10.93
N SER A 141 5.17 14.79 -11.62
CA SER A 141 5.55 13.49 -12.17
C SER A 141 5.00 13.28 -13.57
N ARG A 142 5.87 12.77 -14.44
CA ARG A 142 5.53 12.12 -15.72
C ARG A 142 5.87 10.65 -15.55
N GLY A 143 4.86 9.81 -15.38
CA GLY A 143 5.02 8.37 -15.28
C GLY A 143 4.35 7.67 -16.45
N ALA A 144 4.87 6.49 -16.82
CA ALA A 144 3.98 5.48 -17.37
C ALA A 144 2.98 5.16 -16.25
N GLY A 145 1.70 5.40 -16.52
CA GLY A 145 0.63 5.26 -15.56
C GLY A 145 0.63 3.87 -15.00
N ALA A 146 0.89 3.79 -13.70
CA ALA A 146 0.63 2.59 -12.96
C ALA A 146 -0.89 2.49 -12.79
N GLY A 147 -1.60 2.10 -13.86
CA GLY A 147 -2.72 1.20 -13.67
C GLY A 147 -2.13 0.04 -12.87
N ALA A 148 -2.54 -0.07 -11.61
CA ALA A 148 -1.92 -0.91 -10.59
C ALA A 148 -1.62 -2.33 -11.11
N ARG A 149 -0.42 -2.51 -11.65
CA ARG A 149 0.19 -3.81 -11.85
C ARG A 149 1.10 -4.00 -10.66
N GLU A 150 0.52 -4.50 -9.57
CA GLU A 150 1.27 -5.06 -8.45
C GLU A 150 2.33 -6.00 -9.02
N GLY A 151 3.60 -5.60 -8.92
CA GLY A 151 4.75 -6.44 -9.29
C GLY A 151 5.79 -5.82 -10.21
N ALA A 152 5.59 -4.63 -10.78
CA ALA A 152 6.67 -3.95 -11.51
C ALA A 152 7.57 -3.18 -10.53
N PRO A 153 8.90 -3.43 -10.51
CA PRO A 153 9.80 -2.72 -9.61
C PRO A 153 9.84 -1.23 -9.98
N GLN A 154 9.33 -0.38 -9.08
CA GLN A 154 9.59 1.05 -9.14
C GLN A 154 11.06 1.27 -8.74
N MET A 155 11.91 1.46 -9.75
CA MET A 155 13.32 1.80 -9.53
C MET A 155 13.41 3.28 -9.16
N LEU A 156 13.78 3.54 -7.91
CA LEU A 156 14.01 4.89 -7.40
C LEU A 156 15.50 5.22 -7.56
N GLU A 157 15.83 6.08 -8.52
CA GLU A 157 17.20 6.56 -8.74
C GLU A 157 17.55 7.63 -7.71
N MET A 158 18.61 7.40 -6.92
CA MET A 158 19.13 8.36 -5.94
C MET A 158 20.61 8.62 -6.20
N THR A 159 20.99 9.90 -6.27
CA THR A 159 22.40 10.28 -6.43
C THR A 159 23.23 9.86 -5.20
N PRO A 160 24.48 9.44 -5.37
CA PRO A 160 25.32 8.94 -4.26
C PRO A 160 25.54 10.01 -3.17
N GLU A 161 25.60 11.30 -3.53
CA GLU A 161 25.73 12.40 -2.56
C GLU A 161 24.51 12.48 -1.65
N ARG A 162 23.31 12.27 -2.22
CA ARG A 162 22.06 12.26 -1.45
C ARG A 162 21.98 11.02 -0.56
N GLN A 163 22.43 9.85 -1.02
CA GLN A 163 22.49 8.64 -0.20
C GLN A 163 23.41 8.83 1.01
N GLN A 164 24.53 9.52 0.84
CA GLN A 164 25.48 9.80 1.92
C GLN A 164 24.96 10.84 2.91
N LEU A 165 24.33 11.93 2.44
CA LEU A 165 23.72 12.94 3.32
C LEU A 165 22.59 12.37 4.19
N ILE A 166 21.85 11.39 3.67
CA ILE A 166 20.75 10.72 4.39
C ILE A 166 21.28 9.63 5.34
N GLY A 167 22.50 9.11 5.11
CA GLY A 167 23.10 8.07 5.94
C GLY A 167 22.48 6.69 5.70
N VAL A 168 22.28 6.30 4.43
CA VAL A 168 21.70 4.99 4.09
C VAL A 168 22.63 3.85 4.52
N VAL A 169 22.09 2.86 5.25
CA VAL A 169 22.82 1.66 5.67
C VAL A 169 22.27 0.45 4.93
N PHE A 170 23.17 -0.34 4.34
CA PHE A 170 22.83 -1.57 3.62
C PHE A 170 23.20 -2.80 4.45
N ALA A 171 22.38 -3.84 4.38
CA ALA A 171 22.68 -5.16 4.91
C ALA A 171 22.40 -6.22 3.84
N LYS A 172 23.26 -7.23 3.74
CA LYS A 172 23.07 -8.34 2.81
C LYS A 172 21.91 -9.21 3.29
N VAL A 173 21.00 -9.56 2.37
CA VAL A 173 19.88 -10.46 2.65
C VAL A 173 20.43 -11.89 2.80
N GLU A 174 20.14 -12.53 3.93
CA GLU A 174 20.54 -13.91 4.22
C GLU A 174 19.39 -14.69 4.85
N ARG A 175 19.25 -15.96 4.49
CA ARG A 175 18.36 -16.88 5.20
C ARG A 175 19.05 -17.39 6.45
N ARG A 176 18.48 -17.14 7.62
CA ARG A 176 18.96 -17.64 8.91
C ARG A 176 17.79 -18.17 9.74
N PRO A 177 17.98 -19.19 10.57
CA PRO A 177 16.96 -19.64 11.51
C PRO A 177 16.66 -18.54 12.53
N LEU A 178 15.41 -18.08 12.59
CA LEU A 178 14.96 -17.09 13.55
C LEU A 178 14.51 -17.80 14.84
N SER A 179 15.24 -17.62 15.93
CA SER A 179 14.83 -18.12 17.24
C SER A 179 14.01 -17.04 17.97
N LEU A 180 12.69 -17.17 17.95
CA LEU A 180 11.80 -16.32 18.74
C LEU A 180 11.59 -16.97 20.11
N SER A 181 12.10 -16.34 21.17
CA SER A 181 11.90 -16.83 22.54
C SER A 181 10.58 -16.29 23.09
N LEU A 182 9.51 -17.09 23.01
CA LEU A 182 8.21 -16.75 23.60
C LEU A 182 8.18 -17.19 25.06
N ARG A 183 7.86 -16.27 25.98
CA ARG A 183 7.55 -16.60 27.38
C ARG A 183 6.04 -16.53 27.56
N ALA A 184 5.42 -17.69 27.75
CA ALA A 184 4.00 -17.80 28.07
C ALA A 184 3.84 -18.34 29.49
N SER A 185 2.88 -17.81 30.24
CA SER A 185 2.44 -18.39 31.51
C SER A 185 1.40 -19.47 31.24
N GLY A 186 1.54 -20.61 31.91
CA GLY A 186 0.58 -21.71 31.87
C GLY A 186 0.10 -22.06 33.27
N ARG A 187 -1.10 -22.64 33.38
CA ARG A 187 -1.62 -23.18 34.65
C ARG A 187 -1.68 -24.70 34.54
N VAL A 188 -1.20 -25.39 35.57
CA VAL A 188 -1.36 -26.85 35.68
C VAL A 188 -2.81 -27.13 36.10
N GLN A 189 -3.53 -27.88 35.28
CA GLN A 189 -4.89 -28.36 35.59
C GLN A 189 -4.85 -29.88 35.78
N VAL A 190 -5.80 -30.38 36.56
CA VAL A 190 -6.00 -31.82 36.73
C VAL A 190 -6.45 -32.40 35.39
N ASP A 191 -5.96 -33.59 35.06
CA ASP A 191 -6.42 -34.33 33.90
C ASP A 191 -7.83 -34.89 34.20
N GLU A 192 -8.86 -34.21 33.68
CA GLU A 192 -10.27 -34.61 33.86
C GLU A 192 -10.57 -36.01 33.31
N THR A 193 -9.73 -36.54 32.41
CA THR A 193 -9.91 -37.91 31.88
C THR A 193 -9.49 -39.00 32.86
N GLN A 194 -8.71 -38.66 33.89
CA GLN A 194 -8.27 -39.58 34.93
C GLN A 194 -9.10 -39.45 36.22
N VAL A 195 -10.17 -38.64 36.18
CA VAL A 195 -11.13 -38.53 37.27
C VAL A 195 -12.21 -39.60 37.08
N ALA A 196 -12.32 -40.51 38.04
CA ALA A 196 -13.35 -41.54 38.07
C ALA A 196 -14.21 -41.38 39.32
N ASP A 197 -15.51 -41.12 39.12
CA ASP A 197 -16.47 -41.08 40.21
C ASP A 197 -16.99 -42.50 40.49
N VAL A 198 -16.70 -43.00 41.70
CA VAL A 198 -17.18 -44.31 42.15
C VAL A 198 -18.55 -44.13 42.80
N VAL A 199 -19.59 -44.47 42.05
CA VAL A 199 -20.99 -44.41 42.52
C VAL A 199 -21.48 -45.80 42.89
N LEU A 200 -22.17 -45.91 44.03
CA LEU A 200 -22.80 -47.15 44.48
C LEU A 200 -24.06 -47.42 43.65
N LYS A 201 -24.28 -48.69 43.27
CA LYS A 201 -25.47 -49.10 42.50
C LYS A 201 -26.68 -49.45 43.37
N TYR A 202 -26.52 -49.48 44.69
CA TYR A 202 -27.49 -49.94 45.67
C TYR A 202 -27.26 -49.21 47.00
N ASP A 203 -28.30 -49.12 47.81
CA ASP A 203 -28.23 -48.53 49.14
C ASP A 203 -27.46 -49.46 50.10
N ALA A 204 -26.45 -48.91 50.76
CA ALA A 204 -25.56 -49.64 51.65
C ALA A 204 -24.99 -48.72 52.74
N TYR A 205 -24.71 -49.31 53.90
CA TYR A 205 -24.02 -48.66 55.01
C TYR A 205 -22.51 -48.87 54.90
N VAL A 206 -21.72 -47.83 55.14
CA VAL A 206 -20.25 -47.93 55.16
C VAL A 206 -19.82 -48.54 56.49
N GLU A 207 -19.16 -49.69 56.48
CA GLU A 207 -18.65 -50.37 57.67
C GLU A 207 -17.22 -49.92 58.01
N LYS A 208 -16.37 -49.76 56.99
CA LYS A 208 -14.97 -49.34 57.16
C LYS A 208 -14.49 -48.53 55.96
N LEU A 209 -13.92 -47.37 56.22
CA LEU A 209 -13.35 -46.47 55.20
C LEU A 209 -11.83 -46.57 55.24
N PHE A 210 -11.19 -46.89 54.11
CA PHE A 210 -9.73 -46.98 54.00
C PHE A 210 -9.07 -45.72 53.43
N VAL A 211 -9.86 -44.87 52.77
CA VAL A 211 -9.41 -43.60 52.19
C VAL A 211 -10.34 -42.52 52.72
N ASP A 212 -9.86 -41.74 53.67
CA ASP A 212 -10.66 -40.78 54.44
C ASP A 212 -10.42 -39.31 54.05
N GLN A 213 -9.45 -39.05 53.17
CA GLN A 213 -9.00 -37.69 52.85
C GLN A 213 -8.85 -37.43 51.34
N THR A 214 -9.37 -36.28 50.91
CA THR A 214 -9.21 -35.77 49.54
C THR A 214 -7.74 -35.47 49.24
N GLY A 215 -7.20 -36.06 48.17
CA GLY A 215 -5.80 -35.91 47.75
C GLY A 215 -4.89 -37.06 48.19
N GLN A 216 -5.41 -38.06 48.92
CA GLN A 216 -4.65 -39.27 49.24
C GLN A 216 -4.40 -40.09 47.96
N SER A 217 -3.14 -40.43 47.69
CA SER A 217 -2.77 -41.20 46.50
C SER A 217 -3.21 -42.66 46.66
N VAL A 218 -3.98 -43.16 45.69
CA VAL A 218 -4.50 -44.53 45.65
C VAL A 218 -4.07 -45.22 44.37
N LYS A 219 -3.84 -46.53 44.41
CA LYS A 219 -3.51 -47.34 43.22
C LYS A 219 -4.76 -48.04 42.69
N ALA A 220 -4.78 -48.34 41.39
CA ALA A 220 -5.81 -49.17 40.79
C ALA A 220 -5.91 -50.53 41.53
N GLY A 221 -7.11 -50.87 41.98
CA GLY A 221 -7.37 -52.10 42.75
C GLY A 221 -7.19 -51.98 44.26
N GLN A 222 -6.79 -50.81 44.78
CA GLN A 222 -6.74 -50.58 46.22
C GLN A 222 -8.16 -50.50 46.81
N PRO A 223 -8.46 -51.19 47.91
CA PRO A 223 -9.76 -51.09 48.56
C PRO A 223 -9.96 -49.68 49.12
N LEU A 224 -11.06 -49.04 48.72
CA LEU A 224 -11.41 -47.68 49.15
C LEU A 224 -12.28 -47.70 50.41
N LEU A 225 -13.26 -48.61 50.45
CA LEU A 225 -14.23 -48.75 51.55
C LEU A 225 -14.86 -50.15 51.55
N VAL A 226 -15.46 -50.53 52.68
CA VAL A 226 -16.25 -51.75 52.87
C VAL A 226 -17.69 -51.35 53.16
N LEU A 227 -18.61 -52.03 52.49
CA LEU A 227 -20.05 -51.73 52.46
C LEU A 227 -20.84 -52.92 52.99
N TYR A 228 -21.91 -52.63 53.70
CA TYR A 228 -22.93 -53.59 54.12
C TYR A 228 -24.29 -53.19 53.52
N SER A 229 -24.88 -54.04 52.68
CA SER A 229 -26.22 -53.82 52.12
C SER A 229 -27.19 -54.90 52.63
N PRO A 230 -28.22 -54.54 53.43
CA PRO A 230 -29.22 -55.48 53.92
C PRO A 230 -30.04 -56.12 52.79
N ASP A 231 -30.35 -55.36 51.74
CA ASP A 231 -31.21 -55.82 50.64
C ASP A 231 -30.54 -56.86 49.74
N LEU A 232 -29.21 -56.77 49.57
CA LEU A 232 -28.43 -57.81 48.88
C LEU A 232 -28.35 -59.10 49.68
N LEU A 233 -28.21 -59.00 51.01
CA LEU A 233 -28.16 -60.18 51.89
C LEU A 233 -29.49 -60.93 51.90
N ALA A 234 -30.62 -60.19 51.88
CA ALA A 234 -31.94 -60.79 51.78
C ALA A 234 -32.16 -61.49 50.43
N SER A 235 -31.64 -60.93 49.34
CA SER A 235 -31.78 -61.49 47.98
C SER A 235 -30.88 -62.70 47.69
N GLU A 236 -29.82 -62.93 48.48
CA GLU A 236 -28.96 -64.12 48.38
C GLU A 236 -29.54 -65.33 49.16
N GLN A 237 -30.38 -65.05 50.17
CA GLN A 237 -30.93 -66.07 51.07
C GLN A 237 -32.23 -66.73 50.58
N ASP A 238 -32.85 -66.17 49.53
CA ASP A 238 -34.00 -66.75 48.81
C ASP A 238 -33.56 -67.52 47.55
#